data_AF-A0A0K1RBB0-F1
#
_entry.id   AF-A0A0K1RBB0-F1
#
_cell.length_a   1.000
_cell.length_b   1.000
_cell.length_c   1.000
_cell.angle_alpha   90.00
_cell.angle_beta   90.00
_cell.angle_gamma   90.00
#
_symmetry.space_group_name_H-M   'P 1'
#
loop_
_entity.id
_entity.type
_entity.pdbx_description
1 polymer ?
#
loop_
_entity_poly.entity_id
_entity_poly.type
_entity_poly.pdbx_seq_one_letter_code
_entity_poly.pdbx_strand_id
1 'polypeptide(L)'
;MADSFSELRDAGGSNKPWIAAGVSALAVALILVALAGAWWSANPRPEPTSAVPETVTVTAQPQLTQDPEAPTGTFTGTLNSLEENAKVQAWPAVATFGGGTASVTYPLTGCTALIGEDGQSTPLTKGCNNGQGRWDVDQITPGVIKLTYSENSTALVEGELSAGLP
;
A
#
# COMPACT_ATOMS: atom_id res chain seq x y z
N MET A 1 -22.00 -70.33 -32.11
CA MET A 1 -20.72 -69.70 -32.43
C MET A 1 -20.78 -68.33 -31.80
N ALA A 2 -20.01 -68.08 -30.74
CA ALA A 2 -20.02 -66.80 -30.03
C ALA A 2 -19.02 -65.88 -30.70
N ASP A 3 -19.46 -64.69 -31.12
CA ASP A 3 -18.63 -63.76 -31.88
C ASP A 3 -17.53 -63.18 -31.00
N SER A 4 -16.29 -63.38 -31.44
CA SER A 4 -15.00 -63.10 -30.78
C SER A 4 -14.75 -61.61 -30.41
N PHE A 5 -15.72 -60.73 -30.65
CA PHE A 5 -15.65 -59.30 -30.32
C PHE A 5 -16.43 -58.93 -29.06
N SER A 6 -17.18 -59.85 -28.46
CA SER A 6 -17.93 -59.60 -27.22
C SER A 6 -17.00 -59.44 -26.01
N GLU A 7 -15.88 -60.16 -25.99
CA GLU A 7 -14.90 -60.17 -24.89
C GLU A 7 -14.08 -58.87 -24.80
N LEU A 8 -13.90 -58.16 -25.93
CA LEU A 8 -13.20 -56.87 -25.95
C LEU A 8 -14.07 -55.72 -25.43
N ARG A 9 -15.39 -55.91 -25.33
CA ARG A 9 -16.31 -54.89 -24.80
C ARG A 9 -16.39 -54.91 -23.27
N ASP A 10 -16.10 -56.06 -22.66
CA ASP A 10 -16.06 -56.26 -21.20
C ASP A 10 -14.65 -56.18 -20.60
N ALA A 11 -13.58 -56.21 -21.42
CA ALA A 11 -12.19 -56.07 -20.95
C ALA A 11 -11.79 -54.64 -20.55
N GLY A 12 -12.63 -53.64 -20.86
CA GLY A 12 -12.45 -52.25 -20.43
C GLY A 12 -13.03 -52.05 -19.03
N GLY A 13 -12.23 -52.30 -17.99
CA GLY A 13 -12.61 -51.99 -16.60
C GLY A 13 -13.24 -50.61 -16.48
N SER A 14 -14.28 -50.48 -15.66
CA SER A 14 -15.10 -49.27 -15.56
C SER A 14 -14.25 -48.08 -15.10
N ASN A 15 -13.73 -47.30 -16.05
CA ASN A 15 -12.95 -46.07 -15.81
C ASN A 15 -13.84 -44.89 -15.36
N LYS A 16 -15.15 -45.12 -15.20
CA LYS A 16 -16.15 -44.13 -14.78
C LYS A 16 -15.76 -43.32 -13.53
N PRO A 17 -15.22 -43.90 -12.43
CA PRO A 17 -14.86 -43.11 -11.26
C PRO A 17 -13.62 -42.23 -11.51
N TRP A 18 -12.66 -42.70 -12.31
CA TRP A 18 -11.48 -41.92 -12.70
C TRP A 18 -11.83 -40.77 -13.64
N ILE A 19 -12.73 -41.02 -14.59
CA ILE A 19 -13.27 -39.97 -15.48
C ILE A 19 -14.07 -38.95 -14.67
N ALA A 20 -14.94 -39.40 -13.75
CA ALA A 20 -15.70 -38.51 -12.88
C ALA A 20 -14.78 -37.65 -11.99
N ALA A 21 -13.74 -38.24 -11.41
CA ALA A 21 -12.73 -37.53 -10.65
C ALA A 21 -12.00 -36.49 -11.52
N GLY A 22 -11.56 -36.87 -12.72
CA GLY A 22 -10.90 -35.95 -13.66
C GLY A 22 -11.79 -34.77 -14.07
N VAL A 23 -13.07 -35.02 -14.38
CA VAL A 23 -14.02 -33.98 -14.75
C VAL A 23 -14.33 -33.06 -13.57
N SER A 24 -14.46 -33.60 -12.36
CA SER A 24 -14.66 -32.78 -11.15
C SER A 24 -13.46 -31.89 -10.84
N ALA A 25 -12.23 -32.41 -10.97
CA ALA A 25 -11.01 -31.64 -10.76
C ALA A 25 -10.90 -30.49 -11.78
N LEU A 26 -11.23 -30.77 -13.04
CA LEU A 26 -11.26 -29.75 -14.10
C LEU A 26 -12.30 -28.66 -13.80
N ALA A 27 -13.50 -29.04 -13.38
CA ALA A 27 -14.56 -28.09 -13.04
C ALA A 27 -14.15 -27.17 -11.87
N VAL A 28 -13.55 -27.72 -10.81
CA VAL A 28 -13.06 -26.95 -9.67
C VAL A 28 -11.94 -25.99 -10.10
N ALA A 29 -11.01 -26.45 -10.93
CA ALA A 29 -9.93 -25.60 -11.45
C ALA A 29 -10.49 -24.40 -12.24
N LEU A 30 -11.48 -24.62 -13.10
CA LEU A 30 -12.12 -23.55 -13.88
C LEU A 30 -12.83 -22.53 -12.98
N ILE A 31 -13.51 -22.99 -11.92
CA ILE A 31 -14.16 -22.10 -10.95
C ILE A 31 -13.11 -21.24 -10.22
N LEU A 32 -11.99 -21.83 -9.78
CA LEU A 32 -10.92 -21.09 -9.10
C LEU A 32 -10.27 -20.05 -10.01
N VAL A 33 -10.05 -20.37 -11.29
CA VAL A 33 -9.51 -19.42 -12.29
C VAL A 33 -10.50 -18.27 -12.52
N ALA A 34 -11.79 -18.56 -12.62
CA ALA A 34 -12.83 -17.54 -12.78
C ALA A 34 -12.90 -16.61 -11.55
N LEU A 35 -12.83 -17.16 -10.33
CA LEU A 35 -12.82 -16.38 -9.09
C LEU A 35 -11.57 -15.51 -8.97
N ALA A 36 -10.40 -16.04 -9.34
CA ALA A 36 -9.17 -15.27 -9.37
C ALA A 36 -9.27 -14.11 -10.39
N GLY A 37 -9.76 -14.37 -11.60
CA GLY A 37 -9.99 -13.33 -12.60
C GLY A 37 -10.97 -12.25 -12.12
N ALA A 38 -12.08 -12.65 -11.50
CA ALA A 38 -13.05 -11.73 -10.92
C ALA A 38 -12.44 -10.88 -9.80
N TRP A 39 -11.65 -11.47 -8.91
CA TRP A 39 -10.96 -10.74 -7.84
C TRP A 39 -9.95 -9.71 -8.38
N TRP A 40 -9.18 -10.07 -9.42
CA TRP A 40 -8.28 -9.14 -10.10
C TRP A 40 -9.03 -8.02 -10.81
N SER A 41 -10.20 -8.31 -11.41
CA SER A 41 -11.04 -7.28 -12.04
C SER A 41 -11.71 -6.35 -11.04
N ALA A 42 -12.03 -6.84 -9.84
CA ALA A 42 -12.65 -6.05 -8.77
C ALA A 42 -11.63 -5.23 -7.98
N ASN A 43 -10.36 -5.65 -7.98
CA ASN A 43 -9.23 -4.91 -7.43
C ASN A 43 -8.27 -4.51 -8.56
N PRO A 44 -8.70 -3.62 -9.49
CA PRO A 44 -7.77 -3.12 -10.49
C PRO A 44 -6.59 -2.48 -9.76
N ARG A 45 -5.37 -2.92 -10.08
CA ARG A 45 -4.18 -2.16 -9.71
C ARG A 45 -4.41 -0.74 -10.22
N PRO A 46 -4.18 0.30 -9.40
CA PRO A 46 -4.17 1.66 -9.91
C PRO A 46 -3.22 1.68 -11.10
N GLU A 47 -3.77 1.94 -12.30
CA GLU A 47 -2.93 2.31 -13.42
C GLU A 47 -2.05 3.47 -12.96
N PRO A 48 -0.74 3.48 -13.29
CA PRO A 48 0.05 4.69 -13.11
C PRO A 48 -0.54 5.72 -14.06
N THR A 49 -1.53 6.48 -13.57
CA THR A 49 -2.09 7.61 -14.29
C THR A 49 -0.92 8.56 -14.46
N SER A 50 -0.32 8.56 -15.66
CA SER A 50 0.44 9.68 -16.20
C SER A 50 -0.55 10.83 -16.46
N ALA A 51 -1.24 11.26 -15.41
CA ALA A 51 -1.75 12.60 -15.31
C ALA A 51 -0.72 13.28 -14.43
N VAL A 52 0.14 14.08 -15.06
CA VAL A 52 0.77 15.20 -14.37
C VAL A 52 -0.36 15.88 -13.61
N PRO A 53 -0.35 15.87 -12.26
CA PRO A 53 -1.49 16.38 -11.51
C PRO A 53 -1.68 17.84 -11.92
N GLU A 54 -2.90 18.19 -12.35
CA GLU A 54 -3.27 19.59 -12.45
C GLU A 54 -3.02 20.23 -11.09
N THR A 55 -2.25 21.30 -11.11
CA THR A 55 -1.92 22.13 -9.96
C THR A 55 -3.20 22.72 -9.40
N VAL A 56 -3.83 21.99 -8.48
CA VAL A 56 -4.91 22.52 -7.65
C VAL A 56 -4.29 23.57 -6.75
N THR A 57 -4.43 24.83 -7.15
CA THR A 57 -4.01 26.00 -6.38
C THR A 57 -4.95 26.15 -5.20
N VAL A 58 -4.66 25.47 -4.09
CA VAL A 58 -5.37 25.66 -2.82
C VAL A 58 -4.88 26.96 -2.20
N THR A 59 -5.54 28.06 -2.53
CA THR A 59 -5.42 29.32 -1.79
C THR A 59 -6.03 29.17 -0.40
N ALA A 60 -5.18 29.11 0.62
CA ALA A 60 -5.26 29.83 1.90
C ALA A 60 -4.68 28.99 3.04
N GLN A 61 -3.46 29.32 3.47
CA GLN A 61 -3.07 29.16 4.87
C GLN A 61 -2.51 30.49 5.37
N PRO A 62 -3.00 31.02 6.51
CA PRO A 62 -2.45 32.22 7.12
C PRO A 62 -0.99 31.96 7.46
N GLN A 63 -0.15 32.99 7.31
CA GLN A 63 1.24 32.97 7.78
C GLN A 63 1.24 32.71 9.29
N LEU A 64 1.35 31.44 9.66
CA LEU A 64 1.62 31.05 11.03
C LEU A 64 3.10 31.29 11.26
N THR A 65 3.39 32.22 12.16
CA THR A 65 4.67 32.31 12.86
C THR A 65 5.07 30.89 13.24
N GLN A 66 6.05 30.32 12.54
CA GLN A 66 6.51 28.97 12.81
C GLN A 66 7.14 28.99 14.20
N ASP A 67 6.49 28.31 15.13
CA ASP A 67 7.12 27.95 16.38
C ASP A 67 8.20 26.91 16.07
N PRO A 68 9.48 27.17 16.39
CA PRO A 68 10.55 26.21 16.14
C PRO A 68 10.35 24.86 16.87
N GLU A 69 9.49 24.83 17.90
CA GLU A 69 9.16 23.59 18.63
C GLU A 69 7.98 22.82 18.02
N ALA A 70 7.17 23.45 17.15
CA ALA A 70 5.97 22.83 16.60
C ALA A 70 5.74 23.26 15.14
N PRO A 71 6.29 22.52 14.15
CA PRO A 71 6.07 22.84 12.75
C PRO A 71 4.56 22.83 12.48
N THR A 72 4.08 23.83 11.73
CA THR A 72 2.67 23.94 11.36
C THR A 72 2.56 24.18 9.87
N GLY A 73 1.60 23.54 9.22
CA GLY A 73 1.37 23.62 7.77
C GLY A 73 1.60 22.29 7.06
N THR A 74 1.60 22.36 5.72
CA THR A 74 1.73 21.19 4.86
C THR A 74 3.14 21.14 4.27
N PHE A 75 3.81 20.00 4.42
CA PHE A 75 5.14 19.72 3.92
C PHE A 75 5.07 18.56 2.93
N THR A 76 5.82 18.66 1.85
CA THR A 76 5.87 17.65 0.80
C THR A 76 7.32 17.27 0.53
N GLY A 77 7.58 16.00 0.30
CA GLY A 77 8.93 15.53 -0.01
C GLY A 77 8.95 14.04 -0.34
N THR A 78 10.14 13.47 -0.23
CA THR A 78 10.38 12.06 -0.49
C THR A 78 10.92 11.40 0.77
N LEU A 79 10.34 10.28 1.14
CA LEU A 79 10.84 9.40 2.19
C LEU A 79 11.65 8.27 1.55
N ASN A 80 12.70 7.86 2.22
CA ASN A 80 13.60 6.80 1.82
C ASN A 80 13.55 5.68 2.86
N SER A 81 13.53 4.44 2.40
CA SER A 81 13.71 3.27 3.25
C SER A 81 15.19 3.13 3.62
N LEU A 82 15.43 2.87 4.91
CA LEU A 82 16.75 2.53 5.45
C LEU A 82 17.06 1.03 5.38
N GLU A 83 16.08 0.20 5.01
CA GLU A 83 16.27 -1.23 4.81
C GLU A 83 17.04 -1.52 3.50
N GLU A 84 18.12 -2.30 3.58
CA GLU A 84 19.00 -2.61 2.43
C GLU A 84 18.28 -3.34 1.28
N ASN A 85 17.23 -4.12 1.58
CA ASN A 85 16.49 -4.93 0.61
C ASN A 85 15.02 -4.49 0.47
N ALA A 86 14.74 -3.20 0.69
CA ALA A 86 13.40 -2.66 0.56
C ALA A 86 12.86 -2.82 -0.86
N LYS A 87 11.60 -3.28 -0.98
CA LYS A 87 10.91 -3.38 -2.28
C LYS A 87 10.75 -2.02 -2.96
N VAL A 88 10.63 -0.95 -2.17
CA VAL A 88 10.56 0.44 -2.62
C VAL A 88 11.56 1.22 -1.80
N GLN A 89 12.61 1.74 -2.44
CA GLN A 89 13.66 2.50 -1.74
C GLN A 89 13.25 3.93 -1.42
N ALA A 90 12.40 4.55 -2.24
CA ALA A 90 11.97 5.93 -2.04
C ALA A 90 10.54 6.15 -2.55
N TRP A 91 9.76 6.96 -1.84
CA TRP A 91 8.39 7.31 -2.22
C TRP A 91 7.98 8.72 -1.76
N PRO A 92 7.07 9.38 -2.49
CA PRO A 92 6.57 10.69 -2.09
C PRO A 92 5.70 10.60 -0.85
N ALA A 93 5.80 11.61 0.02
CA ALA A 93 4.99 11.75 1.21
C ALA A 93 4.55 13.21 1.40
N VAL A 94 3.38 13.37 2.00
CA VAL A 94 2.82 14.66 2.40
C VAL A 94 2.55 14.60 3.89
N ALA A 95 3.14 15.52 4.65
CA ALA A 95 2.92 15.63 6.08
C ALA A 95 2.22 16.96 6.40
N THR A 96 1.11 16.89 7.12
CA THR A 96 0.35 18.08 7.54
C THR A 96 0.36 18.17 9.05
N PHE A 97 0.84 19.28 9.58
CA PHE A 97 0.96 19.53 11.02
C PHE A 97 -0.01 20.61 11.47
N GLY A 98 -0.65 20.39 12.63
CA GLY A 98 -1.53 21.37 13.24
C GLY A 98 -1.97 20.98 14.64
N GLY A 99 -1.93 21.94 15.57
CA GLY A 99 -2.50 21.78 16.92
C GLY A 99 -1.92 20.63 17.72
N GLY A 100 -0.59 20.44 17.69
CA GLY A 100 0.12 19.39 18.43
C GLY A 100 0.15 18.01 17.78
N THR A 101 -0.67 17.78 16.75
CA THR A 101 -0.71 16.52 16.01
C THR A 101 -0.29 16.73 14.56
N ALA A 102 0.01 15.63 13.87
CA ALA A 102 0.27 15.66 12.45
C ALA A 102 -0.37 14.48 11.74
N SER A 103 -0.42 14.54 10.42
CA SER A 103 -0.81 13.40 9.59
C SER A 103 0.18 13.24 8.46
N VAL A 104 0.58 12.01 8.18
CA VAL A 104 1.43 11.65 7.04
C VAL A 104 0.59 10.85 6.04
N THR A 105 0.60 11.28 4.80
CA THR A 105 -0.11 10.65 3.69
C THR A 105 0.86 10.23 2.61
N TYR A 106 0.69 9.01 2.12
CA TYR A 106 1.43 8.44 0.99
C TYR A 106 0.52 8.42 -0.24
N PRO A 107 0.67 9.37 -1.18
CA PRO A 107 -0.26 9.51 -2.31
C PRO A 107 -0.35 8.26 -3.19
N LEU A 108 0.74 7.51 -3.32
CA LEU A 108 0.80 6.32 -4.19
C LEU A 108 0.02 5.12 -3.64
N THR A 109 -0.07 4.99 -2.32
CA THR A 109 -0.75 3.87 -1.66
C THR A 109 -2.09 4.25 -1.07
N GLY A 110 -2.39 5.55 -0.96
CA GLY A 110 -3.56 6.07 -0.27
C GLY A 110 -3.53 5.81 1.23
N CYS A 111 -2.38 5.45 1.79
CA CYS A 111 -2.22 5.29 3.23
C CYS A 111 -2.02 6.65 3.89
N THR A 112 -2.91 6.98 4.81
CA THR A 112 -2.78 8.10 5.75
C THR A 112 -2.69 7.56 7.17
N ALA A 113 -1.70 8.05 7.91
CA ALA A 113 -1.51 7.80 9.33
C ALA A 113 -1.50 9.13 10.11
N LEU A 114 -2.09 9.11 11.31
CA LEU A 114 -2.03 10.18 12.29
C LEU A 114 -0.74 10.02 13.11
N ILE A 115 -0.07 11.13 13.39
CA ILE A 115 1.05 11.25 14.32
C ILE A 115 0.50 11.97 15.55
N GLY A 116 0.44 11.27 16.67
CA GLY A 116 0.05 11.84 17.96
C GLY A 116 1.09 12.83 18.50
N GLU A 117 0.74 13.55 19.58
CA GLU A 117 1.66 14.48 20.27
C GLU A 117 2.92 13.78 20.80
N ASP A 118 2.82 12.48 21.09
CA ASP A 118 3.93 11.63 21.53
C ASP A 118 4.71 11.00 20.37
N GLY A 119 4.39 11.36 19.12
CA GLY A 119 4.97 10.81 17.90
C GLY A 119 4.38 9.47 17.48
N GLN A 120 3.41 8.90 18.19
CA GLN A 120 2.87 7.58 17.84
C GLN A 120 2.10 7.63 16.52
N SER A 121 2.40 6.67 15.64
CA SER A 121 1.74 6.52 14.35
C SER A 121 0.48 5.66 14.49
N THR A 122 -0.69 6.23 14.21
CA THR A 122 -1.96 5.52 14.16
C THR A 122 -2.49 5.50 12.72
N PRO A 123 -2.67 4.32 12.09
CA PRO A 123 -3.22 4.25 10.74
C PRO A 123 -4.67 4.73 10.70
N LEU A 124 -4.98 5.68 9.83
CA LEU A 124 -6.36 6.19 9.63
C LEU A 124 -7.08 5.50 8.46
N THR A 125 -6.33 4.82 7.60
CA THR A 125 -6.85 4.21 6.37
C THR A 125 -6.42 2.75 6.29
N LYS A 126 -7.23 1.92 5.61
CA LYS A 126 -6.94 0.50 5.40
C LYS A 126 -5.73 0.24 4.49
N GLY A 127 -5.26 1.26 3.77
CA GLY A 127 -4.06 1.19 2.94
C GLY A 127 -2.77 1.12 3.77
N CYS A 128 -2.84 1.46 5.07
CA CYS A 128 -1.74 1.32 5.99
C CYS A 128 -1.74 -0.12 6.53
N ASN A 129 -0.64 -0.85 6.33
CA ASN A 129 -0.50 -2.25 6.75
C ASN A 129 -0.38 -2.43 8.29
N ASN A 130 -1.20 -1.72 9.07
CA ASN A 130 -1.22 -1.73 10.53
C ASN A 130 0.15 -1.44 11.20
N GLY A 131 0.99 -0.61 10.58
CA GLY A 131 2.26 -0.19 11.16
C GLY A 131 2.03 0.53 12.49
N GLN A 132 2.67 0.03 13.56
CA GLN A 132 2.65 0.58 14.91
C GLN A 132 4.07 1.06 15.24
N GLY A 133 4.45 2.17 14.63
CA GLY A 133 5.75 2.81 14.86
C GLY A 133 5.59 4.23 15.38
N ARG A 134 6.73 4.89 15.56
CA ARG A 134 6.82 6.25 16.03
C ARG A 134 7.49 7.11 14.97
N TRP A 135 6.91 8.28 14.74
CA TRP A 135 7.53 9.35 13.97
C TRP A 135 8.30 10.27 14.90
N ASP A 136 9.53 10.56 14.49
CA ASP A 136 10.32 11.66 15.00
C ASP A 136 10.34 12.78 13.96
N VAL A 137 10.21 14.01 14.43
CA VAL A 137 10.02 15.20 13.59
C VAL A 137 11.00 16.26 14.04
N ASP A 138 12.04 16.47 13.24
CA ASP A 138 13.05 17.49 13.48
C ASP A 138 12.85 18.64 12.50
N GLN A 139 12.75 19.88 12.99
CA GLN A 139 12.81 21.05 12.12
C GLN A 139 14.27 21.43 11.86
N ILE A 140 14.76 21.20 10.64
CA ILE A 140 16.15 21.52 10.27
C ILE A 140 16.29 23.04 10.05
N THR A 141 15.38 23.60 9.26
CA THR A 141 15.29 25.04 8.96
C THR A 141 13.82 25.45 8.80
N PRO A 142 13.49 26.75 8.90
CA PRO A 142 12.13 27.20 8.64
C PRO A 142 11.64 26.73 7.27
N GLY A 143 10.53 26.00 7.27
CA GLY A 143 9.97 25.39 6.05
C GLY A 143 10.59 24.05 5.62
N VAL A 144 11.58 23.49 6.32
CA VAL A 144 12.12 22.14 6.03
C VAL A 144 12.15 21.30 7.30
N ILE A 145 11.53 20.12 7.24
CA ILE A 145 11.49 19.15 8.32
C ILE A 145 12.14 17.84 7.90
N LYS A 146 12.79 17.16 8.85
CA LYS A 146 13.19 15.76 8.73
C LYS A 146 12.13 14.91 9.43
N LEU A 147 11.64 13.90 8.73
CA LEU A 147 10.80 12.86 9.28
C LEU A 147 11.59 11.57 9.39
N THR A 148 11.54 10.93 10.56
CA THR A 148 12.12 9.61 10.78
C THR A 148 11.06 8.69 11.36
N TYR A 149 10.79 7.58 10.69
CA TYR A 149 9.92 6.52 11.21
C TYR A 149 10.76 5.43 11.85
N SER A 150 10.37 5.02 13.05
CA SER A 150 11.00 3.93 13.77
C SER A 150 10.00 2.92 14.30
N GLU A 151 10.38 1.64 14.27
CA GLU A 151 9.67 0.56 14.95
C GLU A 151 10.64 -0.13 15.90
N ASN A 152 10.22 -0.39 17.14
CA ASN A 152 11.08 -1.01 18.16
C ASN A 152 12.45 -0.31 18.30
N SER A 153 12.47 1.03 18.23
CA SER A 153 13.68 1.87 18.26
C SER A 153 14.65 1.69 17.08
N THR A 154 14.25 0.99 16.02
CA THR A 154 15.01 0.88 14.78
C THR A 154 14.44 1.84 13.75
N ALA A 155 15.25 2.78 13.25
CA ALA A 155 14.83 3.66 12.18
C ALA A 155 14.69 2.86 10.87
N LEU A 156 13.50 2.92 10.26
CA LEU A 156 13.18 2.19 9.03
C LEU A 156 13.02 3.12 7.84
N VAL A 157 12.58 4.36 8.08
CA VAL A 157 12.32 5.34 7.02
C VAL A 157 12.83 6.70 7.46
N GLU A 158 13.47 7.43 6.56
CA GLU A 158 13.82 8.83 6.79
C GLU A 158 13.62 9.67 5.53
N GLY A 159 13.34 10.96 5.70
CA GLY A 159 13.35 11.89 4.57
C GLY A 159 13.13 13.33 4.99
N GLU A 160 13.47 14.23 4.08
CA GLU A 160 13.28 15.66 4.25
C GLU A 160 12.07 16.12 3.45
N LEU A 161 11.19 16.89 4.10
CA LEU A 161 10.00 17.46 3.50
C LEU A 161 10.07 18.98 3.60
N SER A 162 9.69 19.64 2.52
CA SER A 162 9.67 21.09 2.45
C SER A 162 8.23 21.59 2.39
N ALA A 163 7.93 22.66 3.12
CA ALA A 163 6.77 23.48 2.85
C ALA A 163 6.99 24.08 1.45
N GLY A 164 6.08 23.83 0.52
CA GLY A 164 6.20 24.34 -0.84
C GLY A 164 6.51 25.84 -0.86
N LEU A 165 7.36 26.28 -1.78
CA LEU A 165 7.64 27.70 -1.96
C LEU A 165 6.33 28.47 -2.26
N PRO A 166 6.19 29.70 -1.75
CA PRO A 166 5.06 30.58 -2.09
C PRO A 166 4.99 30.90 -3.60
#